data_AF-A0A0B4ELI7-F1
#
_entry.id   AF-A0A0B4ELI7-F1
#
_cell.length_a   1.000
_cell.length_b   1.000
_cell.length_c   1.000
_cell.angle_alpha   90.00
_cell.angle_beta   90.00
_cell.angle_gamma   90.00
#
_symmetry.space_group_name_H-M   'P 1'
#
loop_
_entity.id
_entity.type
_entity.pdbx_description
1 polymer ?
#
loop_
_entity_poly.entity_id
_entity_poly.type
_entity_poly.pdbx_seq_one_letter_code
_entity_poly.pdbx_strand_id
1 'polypeptide(L)'
;MLGVGGMSDDKIIHFNPWRDFNDAAPLPDPFAVEPDPAQIARFVDVVFGYSEGLIPVRGFVDKGQGKDGRPHNIWIDANGAAPDKLATFAAWGAREGAAVYVIPGTVAETGQARAADVLQMQSVVVDLDAGNIPAKLDHLVHHL
;
A
#
# COMPACT_ATOMS: atom_id res chain seq x y z
N MET A 1 25.74 3.47 -68.50
CA MET A 1 25.90 2.18 -67.79
C MET A 1 26.61 2.49 -66.46
N LEU A 2 25.93 2.20 -65.33
CA LEU A 2 26.44 2.11 -63.95
C LEU A 2 26.98 3.43 -63.34
N GLY A 3 26.65 3.88 -62.14
CA GLY A 3 25.89 3.33 -61.02
C GLY A 3 26.35 4.13 -59.78
N VAL A 4 25.53 5.04 -59.26
CA VAL A 4 25.84 5.78 -58.02
C VAL A 4 25.42 4.90 -56.86
N GLY A 5 26.38 4.51 -56.03
CA GLY A 5 26.14 3.77 -54.79
C GLY A 5 25.26 4.57 -53.85
N GLY A 6 24.10 4.01 -53.52
CA GLY A 6 23.24 4.46 -52.42
C GLY A 6 23.55 3.64 -51.18
N MET A 7 23.76 4.34 -50.07
CA MET A 7 24.21 3.85 -48.77
C MET A 7 23.30 2.74 -48.23
N SER A 8 23.90 1.71 -47.63
CA SER A 8 23.20 0.72 -46.81
C SER A 8 22.44 1.42 -45.69
N ASP A 9 21.19 1.01 -45.47
CA ASP A 9 20.33 1.36 -44.33
C ASP A 9 20.97 0.87 -43.01
N ASP A 10 22.04 1.53 -42.60
CA ASP A 10 22.71 1.29 -41.33
C ASP A 10 21.79 1.74 -40.19
N LYS A 11 21.13 0.75 -39.57
CA LYS A 11 20.58 0.73 -38.20
C LYS A 11 20.05 2.07 -37.71
N ILE A 12 18.90 2.47 -38.24
CA ILE A 12 18.05 3.44 -37.55
C ILE A 12 17.52 2.75 -36.29
N ILE A 13 18.08 3.10 -35.13
CA ILE A 13 17.57 2.68 -33.82
C ILE A 13 16.27 3.45 -33.60
N HIS A 14 15.13 2.79 -33.85
CA HIS A 14 13.82 3.36 -33.53
C HIS A 14 13.61 3.29 -32.02
N PHE A 15 13.97 4.37 -31.33
CA PHE A 15 13.60 4.57 -29.93
C PHE A 15 12.09 4.85 -29.89
N ASN A 16 11.31 3.92 -29.32
CA ASN A 16 9.88 4.13 -29.08
C ASN A 16 9.68 4.15 -27.57
N PRO A 17 9.73 5.33 -26.94
CA PRO A 17 9.71 5.46 -25.48
C PRO A 17 8.53 4.72 -24.84
N TRP A 18 7.38 4.69 -25.52
CA TRP A 18 6.18 4.06 -25.02
C TRP A 18 6.22 2.54 -25.09
N ARG A 19 6.82 2.00 -26.15
CA ARG A 19 6.90 0.55 -26.35
C ARG A 19 8.04 -0.06 -25.55
N ASP A 20 9.19 0.61 -25.52
CA ASP A 20 10.37 0.20 -24.73
C ASP A 20 10.08 0.25 -23.21
N PHE A 21 9.21 1.17 -22.76
CA PHE A 21 8.71 1.21 -21.37
C PHE A 21 7.82 -0.01 -21.02
N ASN A 22 6.94 -0.44 -21.93
CA ASN A 22 6.01 -1.55 -21.69
C ASN A 22 6.65 -2.93 -21.87
N ASP A 23 7.69 -3.04 -22.71
CA ASP A 23 8.40 -4.30 -23.01
C ASP A 23 9.66 -4.51 -22.12
N ALA A 24 9.91 -3.62 -21.15
CA ALA A 24 11.04 -3.74 -20.24
C ALA A 24 10.91 -4.99 -19.36
N ALA A 25 11.97 -5.80 -19.31
CA ALA A 25 12.05 -6.93 -18.38
C ALA A 25 11.91 -6.39 -16.94
N PRO A 26 11.06 -7.00 -16.08
CA PRO A 26 10.92 -6.56 -14.70
C PRO A 26 12.28 -6.56 -14.01
N LEU A 27 12.69 -5.40 -13.50
CA LEU A 27 13.84 -5.33 -12.61
C LEU A 27 13.51 -6.14 -11.34
N PRO A 28 14.45 -6.92 -10.78
CA PRO A 28 14.25 -7.51 -9.46
C PRO A 28 13.93 -6.39 -8.48
N ASP A 29 12.77 -6.48 -7.83
CA ASP A 29 12.19 -5.39 -7.04
C ASP A 29 13.11 -5.04 -5.86
N PRO A 30 13.84 -3.91 -5.91
CA PRO A 30 14.68 -3.48 -4.80
C PRO A 30 13.85 -2.98 -3.61
N PHE A 31 12.52 -2.89 -3.77
CA PHE A 31 11.54 -2.51 -2.76
C PHE A 31 10.66 -3.69 -2.31
N ALA A 32 11.12 -4.94 -2.49
CA ALA A 32 10.58 -6.10 -1.80
C ALA A 32 10.88 -6.03 -0.28
N VAL A 33 10.46 -4.93 0.35
CA VAL A 33 10.50 -4.67 1.77
C VAL A 33 9.33 -5.43 2.37
N GLU A 34 9.62 -6.45 3.16
CA GLU A 34 8.60 -7.16 3.91
C GLU A 34 7.89 -6.20 4.87
N PRO A 35 6.58 -6.36 5.12
CA PRO A 35 5.87 -5.54 6.10
C PRO A 35 6.52 -5.65 7.48
N ASP A 36 6.94 -4.53 8.05
CA ASP A 36 7.57 -4.48 9.37
C ASP A 36 6.52 -4.63 10.48
N PRO A 37 6.55 -5.73 11.27
CA PRO A 37 5.58 -5.96 12.34
C PRO A 37 5.60 -4.88 13.43
N ALA A 38 6.75 -4.28 13.72
CA ALA A 38 6.87 -3.24 14.73
C ALA A 38 6.21 -1.93 14.27
N GLN A 39 6.35 -1.59 12.99
CA GLN A 39 5.63 -0.44 12.41
C GLN A 39 4.12 -0.68 12.37
N ILE A 40 3.69 -1.90 12.03
CA ILE A 40 2.27 -2.27 12.05
C ILE A 40 1.71 -2.18 13.47
N ALA A 41 2.43 -2.68 14.47
CA ALA A 41 2.01 -2.57 15.87
C ALA A 41 1.85 -1.11 16.31
N ARG A 42 2.82 -0.25 15.96
CA ARG A 42 2.74 1.19 16.25
C ARG A 42 1.58 1.87 15.53
N PHE A 43 1.33 1.51 14.26
CA PHE A 43 0.15 1.99 13.52
C PHE A 43 -1.15 1.60 14.22
N VAL A 44 -1.29 0.33 14.64
CA VAL A 44 -2.51 -0.15 15.33
C VAL A 44 -2.72 0.58 16.65
N ASP A 45 -1.65 0.76 17.43
CA ASP A 45 -1.69 1.48 18.71
C ASP A 45 -2.14 2.93 18.52
N VAL A 46 -1.50 3.67 17.61
CA VAL A 46 -1.83 5.07 17.35
C VAL A 46 -3.25 5.23 16.78
N VAL A 47 -3.69 4.36 15.86
CA VAL A 47 -4.99 4.57 15.18
C VAL A 47 -6.17 3.95 15.94
N PHE A 48 -5.94 2.87 16.71
CA PHE A 48 -7.00 2.07 17.32
C PHE A 48 -6.81 1.78 18.82
N GLY A 49 -5.76 2.28 19.47
CA GLY A 49 -5.45 1.98 20.87
C GLY A 49 -6.55 2.32 21.90
N TYR A 50 -7.47 3.21 21.54
CA TYR A 50 -8.65 3.58 22.35
C TYR A 50 -9.99 3.23 21.68
N SER A 51 -9.95 2.41 20.62
CA SER A 51 -11.13 2.02 19.86
C SER A 51 -11.58 0.62 20.24
N GLU A 52 -12.88 0.38 20.18
CA GLU A 52 -13.53 -0.92 20.36
C GLU A 52 -14.22 -1.35 19.06
N GLY A 53 -14.63 -2.63 18.96
CA GLY A 53 -15.30 -3.18 17.78
C GLY A 53 -14.32 -3.81 16.78
N LEU A 54 -14.67 -3.76 15.49
CA LEU A 54 -13.95 -4.45 14.43
C LEU A 54 -13.23 -3.47 13.50
N ILE A 55 -11.96 -3.70 13.23
CA ILE A 55 -11.12 -2.98 12.25
C ILE A 55 -11.31 -3.67 10.88
N PRO A 56 -11.93 -3.02 9.88
CA PRO A 56 -12.04 -3.59 8.55
C PRO A 56 -10.72 -3.46 7.79
N VAL A 57 -10.27 -4.56 7.17
CA VAL A 57 -9.04 -4.59 6.37
C VAL A 57 -9.34 -5.23 5.02
N ARG A 58 -8.74 -4.70 3.95
CA ARG A 58 -9.02 -5.09 2.57
C ARG A 58 -7.74 -5.33 1.78
N GLY A 59 -7.61 -6.54 1.24
CA GLY A 59 -6.58 -6.91 0.28
C GLY A 59 -7.07 -6.81 -1.16
N PHE A 60 -6.30 -6.16 -2.03
CA PHE A 60 -6.56 -6.13 -3.48
C PHE A 60 -5.34 -6.66 -4.22
N VAL A 61 -5.54 -7.71 -5.02
CA VAL A 61 -4.51 -8.18 -5.95
C VAL A 61 -4.40 -7.18 -7.10
N ASP A 62 -3.18 -6.78 -7.44
CA ASP A 62 -2.95 -5.77 -8.48
C ASP A 62 -3.48 -6.21 -9.85
N LYS A 63 -4.15 -5.27 -10.53
CA LYS A 63 -4.61 -5.48 -11.91
C LYS A 63 -3.40 -5.54 -12.83
N GLY A 64 -3.24 -6.65 -13.55
CA GLY A 64 -2.10 -6.89 -14.46
C GLY A 64 -1.37 -8.20 -14.17
N GLN A 65 -1.56 -8.79 -12.98
CA GLN A 65 -0.96 -10.08 -12.58
C GLN A 65 -1.71 -11.31 -13.14
N GLY A 66 -2.69 -11.12 -14.05
CA GLY A 66 -3.51 -12.21 -14.60
C GLY A 66 -4.42 -12.93 -13.59
N LYS A 67 -4.48 -12.46 -12.34
CA LYS A 67 -5.35 -12.97 -11.28
C LYS A 67 -6.60 -12.10 -11.16
N ASP A 68 -7.76 -12.58 -11.64
CA ASP A 68 -9.07 -11.99 -11.31
C ASP A 68 -9.43 -12.38 -9.86
N GLY A 69 -8.84 -11.67 -8.90
CA GLY A 69 -9.08 -11.88 -7.47
C GLY A 69 -10.23 -11.01 -6.95
N ARG A 70 -11.25 -11.62 -6.34
CA ARG A 70 -12.18 -10.86 -5.48
C ARG A 70 -11.37 -10.27 -4.30
N PRO A 71 -11.69 -9.04 -3.85
CA PRO A 71 -11.01 -8.45 -2.71
C PRO A 71 -11.11 -9.35 -1.47
N HIS A 72 -10.00 -9.50 -0.76
CA HIS A 72 -9.94 -10.26 0.49
C HIS A 72 -10.25 -9.31 1.64
N ASN A 73 -11.46 -9.39 2.19
CA ASN A 73 -11.87 -8.56 3.31
C ASN A 73 -11.80 -9.38 4.61
N ILE A 74 -11.21 -8.80 5.65
CA ILE A 74 -11.23 -9.33 7.01
C ILE A 74 -11.66 -8.26 8.00
N TRP A 75 -12.08 -8.69 9.18
CA TRP A 75 -12.45 -7.84 10.31
C TRP A 75 -11.67 -8.31 11.52
N ILE A 76 -10.88 -7.41 12.10
CA ILE A 76 -9.98 -7.70 13.22
C ILE A 76 -10.55 -7.03 14.46
N ASP A 77 -10.74 -7.77 15.56
CA ASP A 77 -11.10 -7.16 16.84
C ASP A 77 -10.08 -6.09 17.23
N ALA A 78 -10.54 -4.89 17.58
CA ALA A 78 -9.71 -3.80 18.10
C ALA A 78 -9.26 -4.13 19.54
N ASN A 79 -8.30 -5.05 19.67
CA ASN A 79 -7.73 -5.49 20.93
C ASN A 79 -6.25 -5.83 20.79
N GLY A 80 -5.62 -6.34 21.86
CA GLY A 80 -4.20 -6.66 21.89
C GLY A 80 -3.72 -7.67 20.83
N ALA A 81 -4.61 -8.42 20.19
CA ALA A 81 -4.26 -9.34 19.10
C ALA A 81 -4.32 -8.70 17.70
N ALA A 82 -4.79 -7.46 17.58
CA ALA A 82 -4.93 -6.77 16.31
C ALA A 82 -3.60 -6.60 15.53
N PRO A 83 -2.47 -6.23 16.18
CA PRO A 83 -1.18 -6.11 15.49
C PRO A 83 -0.76 -7.38 14.78
N ASP A 84 -0.82 -8.52 15.47
CA ASP A 84 -0.37 -9.82 14.93
C ASP A 84 -1.27 -10.30 13.79
N LYS A 85 -2.60 -10.11 13.93
CA LYS A 85 -3.57 -10.42 12.87
C LYS A 85 -3.33 -9.56 11.62
N LEU A 86 -3.05 -8.27 11.80
CA LEU A 86 -2.77 -7.37 10.68
C LEU A 86 -1.42 -7.67 10.03
N ALA A 87 -0.38 -7.95 10.82
CA ALA A 87 0.93 -8.35 10.31
C ALA A 87 0.85 -9.65 9.48
N THR A 88 0.08 -10.64 9.96
CA THR A 88 -0.17 -11.89 9.21
C THR A 88 -0.85 -11.61 7.88
N PHE A 89 -1.85 -10.72 7.86
CA PHE A 89 -2.55 -10.36 6.62
C PHE A 89 -1.66 -9.54 5.68
N ALA A 90 -0.83 -8.64 6.20
CA ALA A 90 0.14 -7.88 5.42
C ALA A 90 1.20 -8.79 4.77
N ALA A 91 1.72 -9.78 5.51
CA ALA A 91 2.65 -10.77 4.98
C ALA A 91 2.02 -11.64 3.88
N TRP A 92 0.73 -11.98 4.01
CA TRP A 92 -0.02 -12.59 2.91
C TRP A 92 -0.09 -11.65 1.70
N GLY A 93 -0.39 -10.37 1.90
CA GLY A 93 -0.45 -9.37 0.84
C GLY A 93 0.86 -9.25 0.07
N ALA A 94 1.98 -9.14 0.78
CA ALA A 94 3.32 -9.09 0.19
C ALA A 94 3.63 -10.34 -0.66
N ARG A 95 3.30 -11.54 -0.16
CA ARG A 95 3.51 -12.80 -0.89
C ARG A 95 2.62 -12.92 -2.14
N GLU A 96 1.39 -12.45 -2.07
CA GLU A 96 0.43 -12.58 -3.17
C GLU A 96 0.51 -11.47 -4.21
N GLY A 97 1.33 -10.44 -3.97
CA GLY A 97 1.34 -9.22 -4.80
C GLY A 97 0.03 -8.44 -4.66
N ALA A 98 -0.46 -8.33 -3.43
CA ALA A 98 -1.69 -7.64 -3.09
C ALA A 98 -1.44 -6.44 -2.16
N ALA A 99 -2.06 -5.32 -2.49
CA ALA A 99 -2.10 -4.14 -1.63
C ALA A 99 -3.06 -4.39 -0.45
N VAL A 100 -2.65 -3.99 0.76
CA VAL A 100 -3.45 -4.09 1.99
C VAL A 100 -3.85 -2.69 2.44
N TYR A 101 -5.16 -2.47 2.60
CA TYR A 101 -5.75 -1.23 3.07
C TYR A 101 -6.48 -1.47 4.38
N VAL A 102 -6.16 -0.70 5.41
CA VAL A 102 -6.93 -0.65 6.65
C VAL A 102 -7.94 0.49 6.53
N ILE A 103 -9.22 0.21 6.74
CA ILE A 103 -10.24 1.24 6.74
C ILE A 103 -10.15 2.01 8.06
N PRO A 104 -10.09 3.35 8.03
CA PRO A 104 -10.03 4.12 9.26
C PRO A 104 -11.33 3.96 10.05
N GLY A 105 -11.19 3.75 11.36
CA GLY A 105 -12.30 3.57 12.29
C GLY A 105 -12.77 2.11 12.43
N THR A 106 -13.56 1.88 13.46
CA THR A 106 -14.10 0.55 13.80
C THR A 106 -15.58 0.44 13.49
N VAL A 107 -16.06 -0.77 13.26
CA VAL A 107 -17.47 -1.10 12.95
C VAL A 107 -18.01 -2.14 13.92
N ALA A 108 -19.33 -2.31 13.95
CA ALA A 108 -19.99 -3.26 14.86
C ALA A 108 -19.88 -4.71 14.37
N GLU A 109 -20.00 -4.92 13.06
CA GLU A 109 -20.23 -6.26 12.49
C GLU A 109 -19.37 -6.54 11.26
N THR A 110 -19.09 -7.82 11.01
CA THR A 110 -18.46 -8.25 9.77
C THR A 110 -19.34 -7.92 8.57
N GLY A 111 -18.74 -7.53 7.45
CA GLY A 111 -19.45 -7.06 6.26
C GLY A 111 -19.67 -5.55 6.22
N GLN A 112 -19.49 -4.86 7.36
CA GLN A 112 -19.54 -3.40 7.45
C GLN A 112 -18.19 -2.77 7.12
N ALA A 113 -18.22 -1.64 6.43
CA ALA A 113 -17.03 -0.92 5.96
C ALA A 113 -17.35 0.46 5.37
N ARG A 114 -18.62 0.88 5.40
CA ARG A 114 -19.05 2.18 4.87
C ARG A 114 -18.90 3.23 5.95
N ALA A 115 -18.81 4.49 5.54
CA ALA A 115 -18.71 5.61 6.48
C ALA A 115 -19.87 5.64 7.50
N ALA A 116 -21.08 5.24 7.09
CA ALA A 116 -22.24 5.17 7.99
C ALA A 116 -22.16 4.04 9.03
N ASP A 117 -21.28 3.06 8.84
CA ASP A 117 -21.12 1.92 9.75
C ASP A 117 -20.06 2.19 10.83
N VAL A 118 -19.30 3.28 10.71
CA VAL A 118 -18.18 3.60 11.62
C VAL A 118 -18.73 4.00 12.99
N LEU A 119 -18.31 3.27 14.03
CA LEU A 119 -18.64 3.53 15.43
C LEU A 119 -17.68 4.53 16.07
N GLN A 120 -16.38 4.36 15.83
CA GLN A 120 -15.33 5.16 16.44
C GLN A 120 -14.20 5.40 15.43
N MET A 121 -13.58 6.57 15.50
CA MET A 121 -12.41 6.92 14.71
C MET A 121 -11.50 7.83 15.54
N GLN A 122 -10.26 7.40 15.78
CA GLN A 122 -9.23 8.28 16.31
C GLN A 122 -8.65 9.11 15.18
N SER A 123 -8.33 10.38 15.45
CA SER A 123 -7.66 11.23 14.48
C SER A 123 -6.64 12.13 15.17
N VAL A 124 -5.51 12.34 14.49
CA VAL A 124 -4.50 13.36 14.85
C VAL A 124 -4.38 14.28 13.64
N VAL A 125 -4.67 15.56 13.83
CA VAL A 125 -4.55 16.57 12.77
C VAL A 125 -3.15 17.16 12.84
N VAL A 126 -2.38 16.93 11.77
CA VAL A 126 -1.01 17.43 11.64
C VAL A 126 -0.92 18.23 10.35
N ASP A 127 -0.45 19.47 10.45
CA ASP A 127 -0.04 20.26 9.29
C ASP A 127 1.34 19.75 8.82
N LEU A 128 1.40 19.19 7.62
CA LEU A 128 2.57 18.54 7.04
C LEU A 128 3.27 19.39 5.97
N ASP A 129 2.74 20.56 5.61
CA ASP A 129 3.20 21.34 4.46
C ASP A 129 3.63 22.77 4.80
N ALA A 130 3.35 23.26 6.01
CA ALA A 130 3.82 24.56 6.49
C ALA A 130 4.58 24.49 7.83
N GLY A 131 5.34 25.55 8.15
CA GLY A 131 6.06 25.66 9.42
C GLY A 131 7.27 24.73 9.57
N ASN A 132 7.67 24.44 10.81
CA ASN A 132 8.84 23.62 11.12
C ASN A 132 8.46 22.12 11.23
N ILE A 133 8.54 21.40 10.11
CA ILE A 133 8.17 19.98 10.02
C ILE A 133 9.00 19.08 10.96
N PRO A 134 10.34 19.19 11.05
CA PRO A 134 11.13 18.43 12.01
C PRO A 134 10.67 18.61 13.46
N ALA A 135 10.40 19.85 13.90
CA ALA A 135 9.93 20.11 15.26
C ALA A 135 8.54 19.52 15.53
N LYS A 136 7.65 19.49 14.52
CA LYS A 136 6.35 18.82 14.62
C LYS A 136 6.51 17.31 14.77
N LEU A 137 7.42 16.70 14.01
CA LEU A 137 7.75 15.28 14.16
C LEU A 137 8.30 14.98 15.55
N ASP A 138 9.27 15.76 16.03
CA ASP A 138 9.85 15.60 17.37
C ASP A 138 8.78 15.67 18.46
N HIS A 139 7.83 16.60 18.33
CA HIS A 139 6.69 16.71 19.23
C HIS A 139 5.82 15.45 19.21
N LEU A 140 5.47 14.94 18.03
CA LEU A 140 4.67 13.71 17.91
C LEU A 140 5.40 12.50 18.50
N VAL A 141 6.69 12.31 18.19
CA VAL A 141 7.50 11.21 18.72
C VAL A 141 7.63 11.25 20.25
N HIS A 142 7.58 12.45 20.85
CA HIS A 142 7.67 12.59 22.30
C HIS A 142 6.35 12.30 23.03
N HIS A 143 5.21 12.53 22.38
CA HIS A 143 3.90 12.50 23.01
C HIS A 143 2.97 11.37 22.55
N LEU A 144 3.30 10.69 21.45
CA LEU A 144 2.63 9.49 20.93
C LEU A 144 3.59 8.30 21.00
#